data_AF-A0A397ED94-F1
#
_entry.id   AF-A0A397ED94-F1
#
_cell.length_a   1.000
_cell.length_b   1.000
_cell.length_c   1.000
_cell.angle_alpha   90.00
_cell.angle_beta   90.00
_cell.angle_gamma   90.00
#
_symmetry.space_group_name_H-M   'P 1'
#
loop_
_entity.id
_entity.type
_entity.pdbx_description
1 polymer ?
#
loop_
_entity_poly.entity_id
_entity_poly.type
_entity_poly.pdbx_seq_one_letter_code
_entity_poly.pdbx_strand_id
1 'polypeptide(L)'
;HYYVERIVKNDVSVEVYNVDTNHAENHGSKDVCCQCYGYASQLGLDTGVCNDPQPGDVACVGGNVTLFNACVAKIESWANESLTRAMADMKASTATFKIVNTHYSPHYHMDPVKMEK
;
A
#
# COMPACT_ATOMS: atom_id res chain seq x y z
N HIS A 1 1.60 5.78 7.46
CA HIS A 1 2.12 4.45 7.84
C HIS A 1 3.61 4.42 7.53
N TYR A 2 4.45 4.92 8.43
CA TYR A 2 5.84 5.20 8.12
C TYR A 2 6.72 5.22 9.37
N TYR A 3 7.91 4.66 9.25
CA TYR A 3 8.97 4.78 10.24
C TYR A 3 10.35 4.67 9.57
N VAL A 4 11.35 5.26 10.23
CA VAL A 4 12.75 5.17 9.83
C VAL A 4 13.51 4.36 10.85
N GLU A 5 14.33 3.44 10.36
CA GLU A 5 15.35 2.79 11.16
C GLU A 5 16.72 3.32 10.76
N ARG A 6 17.52 3.73 11.74
CA ARG A 6 18.91 4.14 11.52
C ARG A 6 19.84 3.09 12.11
N ILE A 7 20.68 2.53 11.27
CA ILE A 7 21.72 1.58 11.64
C ILE A 7 23.07 2.27 11.47
N VAL A 8 23.93 2.18 12.48
CA VAL A 8 25.29 2.72 12.44
C VAL A 8 26.27 1.59 12.78
N LYS A 9 27.27 1.40 11.93
CA LYS A 9 28.38 0.47 12.18
C LYS A 9 29.69 1.08 11.70
N ASN A 10 30.62 1.26 12.64
CA ASN A 10 31.81 2.09 12.44
C ASN A 10 31.38 3.50 11.97
N ASP A 11 32.02 4.04 10.94
CA ASP A 11 31.71 5.35 10.38
C ASP A 11 30.65 5.30 9.25
N VAL A 12 30.01 4.15 9.04
CA VAL A 12 28.95 3.98 8.04
C VAL A 12 27.59 4.02 8.70
N SER A 13 26.70 4.85 8.16
CA SER A 13 25.30 4.93 8.60
C SER A 13 24.34 4.63 7.45
N VAL A 14 23.32 3.84 7.74
CA VAL A 14 22.26 3.46 6.80
C VAL A 14 20.93 3.84 7.42
N GLU A 15 20.08 4.52 6.65
CA GLU A 15 18.69 4.77 7.01
C GLU A 15 17.76 3.99 6.10
N VAL A 16 16.87 3.20 6.72
CA VAL A 16 15.83 2.43 6.03
C VAL A 16 14.49 3.12 6.26
N TYR A 17 13.93 3.66 5.18
CA TYR A 17 12.66 4.36 5.14
C TYR A 17 11.57 3.38 4.76
N ASN A 18 10.78 2.97 5.75
CA ASN A 18 9.71 1.99 5.54
C ASN A 18 8.44 2.74 5.17
N VAL A 19 8.08 2.68 3.89
CA VAL A 19 6.94 3.39 3.30
C VAL A 19 5.92 2.37 2.82
N ASP A 20 4.69 2.49 3.31
CA ASP A 20 3.57 1.73 2.78
C ASP A 20 2.60 2.65 2.03
N THR A 21 2.43 2.37 0.74
CA THR A 21 1.50 3.08 -0.16
C THR A 21 0.29 2.24 -0.55
N ASN A 22 0.39 0.91 -0.47
CA ASN A 22 -0.63 -0.02 -0.95
C ASN A 22 -1.05 0.17 -2.44
N HIS A 23 -0.20 0.81 -3.25
CA HIS A 23 -0.50 1.20 -4.64
C HIS A 23 -0.40 0.08 -5.68
N ALA A 24 -0.33 -1.19 -5.27
CA ALA A 24 -0.35 -2.29 -6.22
C ALA A 24 -1.70 -2.38 -6.96
N GLU A 25 -1.69 -2.69 -8.26
CA GLU A 25 -2.91 -2.87 -9.08
C GLU A 25 -3.78 -4.01 -8.56
N ASN A 26 -3.11 -5.11 -8.20
CA ASN A 26 -3.69 -6.30 -7.59
C ASN A 26 -3.02 -6.50 -6.22
N HIS A 27 -3.74 -7.03 -5.24
CA HIS A 27 -3.27 -7.22 -3.85
C HIS A 27 -3.10 -5.95 -3.04
N GLY A 28 -3.09 -4.77 -3.67
CA GLY A 28 -3.08 -3.48 -3.01
C GLY A 28 -4.44 -3.07 -2.45
N SER A 29 -4.72 -1.77 -2.46
CA SER A 29 -5.94 -1.19 -1.88
C SER A 29 -7.23 -1.84 -2.38
N LYS A 30 -7.27 -2.35 -3.61
CA LYS A 30 -8.44 -3.05 -4.17
C LYS A 30 -8.80 -4.29 -3.34
N ASP A 31 -7.88 -5.23 -3.19
CA ASP A 31 -8.14 -6.50 -2.50
C ASP A 31 -8.39 -6.25 -1.00
N VAL A 32 -7.59 -5.36 -0.41
CA VAL A 32 -7.74 -4.93 0.99
C VAL A 32 -9.10 -4.29 1.22
N CYS A 33 -9.60 -3.46 0.31
CA CYS A 33 -10.88 -2.82 0.52
C CYS A 33 -12.06 -3.70 0.13
N CYS A 34 -11.94 -4.56 -0.89
CA CYS A 34 -13.00 -5.47 -1.31
C CYS A 34 -13.27 -6.58 -0.28
N GLN A 35 -12.24 -7.05 0.44
CA GLN A 35 -12.36 -8.10 1.47
C GLN A 35 -13.03 -9.39 0.98
N CYS A 36 -12.97 -9.69 -0.32
CA CYS A 36 -13.71 -10.79 -0.93
C CYS A 36 -13.43 -12.13 -0.25
N TYR A 37 -12.15 -12.49 -0.11
CA TYR A 37 -11.76 -13.75 0.55
C TYR A 37 -12.20 -13.83 2.01
N GLY A 38 -12.32 -12.69 2.70
CA GLY A 38 -12.80 -12.62 4.08
C GLY A 38 -14.30 -12.92 4.21
N TYR A 39 -15.09 -12.56 3.19
CA TYR A 39 -16.55 -12.65 3.25
C TYR A 39 -17.17 -13.68 2.29
N ALA A 40 -16.40 -14.28 1.37
CA ALA A 40 -16.90 -15.18 0.34
C ALA A 40 -17.78 -16.31 0.89
N SER A 41 -17.34 -16.95 1.98
CA SER A 41 -18.09 -18.03 2.63
C SER A 41 -19.43 -17.56 3.23
N GLN A 42 -19.46 -16.35 3.81
CA GLN A 42 -20.66 -15.75 4.40
C GLN A 42 -21.67 -15.32 3.32
N LEU A 43 -21.17 -14.96 2.14
CA LEU A 43 -21.97 -14.55 0.99
C LEU A 43 -22.36 -15.72 0.06
N GLY A 44 -21.91 -16.94 0.36
CA GLY A 44 -22.17 -18.12 -0.48
C GLY A 44 -21.50 -18.05 -1.84
N LEU A 45 -20.37 -17.33 -1.95
CA LEU A 45 -19.65 -17.11 -3.20
C LEU A 45 -18.56 -18.18 -3.39
N ASP A 46 -18.38 -18.62 -4.63
CA ASP A 46 -17.21 -19.41 -5.02
C ASP A 46 -15.94 -18.54 -4.90
N THR A 47 -14.88 -19.04 -4.28
CA THR A 47 -13.66 -18.25 -4.05
C THR A 47 -12.98 -17.79 -5.34
N GLY A 48 -13.23 -18.44 -6.47
CA GLY A 48 -12.71 -18.02 -7.77
C GLY A 48 -13.19 -16.65 -8.21
N VAL A 49 -14.34 -16.17 -7.71
CA VAL A 49 -14.81 -14.79 -7.97
C VAL A 49 -13.93 -13.74 -7.29
N CYS A 50 -13.16 -14.13 -6.27
CA CYS A 50 -12.25 -13.24 -5.54
C CYS A 50 -10.89 -13.04 -6.23
N ASN A 51 -10.67 -13.61 -7.42
CA ASN A 51 -9.43 -13.40 -8.17
C ASN A 51 -9.28 -11.97 -8.70
N ASP A 52 -10.40 -11.30 -9.03
CA ASP A 52 -10.40 -9.92 -9.51
C ASP A 52 -11.74 -9.20 -9.25
N PRO A 53 -12.18 -9.08 -7.98
CA PRO A 53 -13.45 -8.44 -7.66
C PRO A 53 -13.37 -6.94 -7.95
N GLN A 54 -14.38 -6.40 -8.65
CA GLN A 54 -14.46 -4.98 -8.98
C GLN A 54 -15.35 -4.23 -7.96
N PRO A 55 -15.12 -2.93 -7.75
CA PRO A 55 -16.03 -2.10 -6.96
C PRO A 55 -17.45 -2.15 -7.54
N GLY A 56 -18.43 -2.50 -6.69
CA GLY A 56 -19.82 -2.69 -7.09
C GLY A 56 -20.23 -4.15 -7.27
N ASP A 57 -19.27 -5.07 -7.40
CA ASP A 57 -19.56 -6.50 -7.36
C ASP A 57 -20.00 -6.93 -5.96
N VAL A 58 -20.90 -7.91 -5.86
CA VAL A 58 -21.27 -8.53 -4.57
C VAL A 58 -20.03 -9.09 -3.85
N ALA A 59 -19.05 -9.55 -4.62
CA ALA A 59 -17.76 -10.03 -4.14
C ALA A 59 -16.88 -8.92 -3.51
N CYS A 60 -17.14 -7.64 -3.79
CA CYS A 60 -16.38 -6.50 -3.26
C CYS A 60 -17.23 -5.70 -2.27
N VAL A 61 -17.03 -5.93 -0.97
CA VAL A 61 -17.78 -5.24 0.10
C VAL A 61 -19.30 -5.34 -0.07
N GLY A 62 -19.79 -6.47 -0.59
CA GLY A 62 -21.22 -6.66 -0.87
C GLY A 62 -21.79 -5.72 -1.93
N GLY A 63 -20.94 -5.13 -2.79
CA GLY A 63 -21.33 -4.13 -3.79
C GLY A 63 -21.37 -2.69 -3.27
N ASN A 64 -20.95 -2.44 -2.02
CA ASN A 64 -20.97 -1.10 -1.45
C ASN A 64 -19.79 -0.23 -1.91
N VAL A 65 -19.98 0.45 -3.05
CA VAL A 65 -18.97 1.34 -3.65
C VAL A 65 -18.59 2.50 -2.71
N THR A 66 -19.53 3.04 -1.93
CA THR A 66 -19.25 4.13 -0.98
C THR A 66 -18.28 3.67 0.11
N LEU A 67 -18.50 2.49 0.67
CA LEU A 67 -17.61 1.93 1.70
C LEU A 67 -16.26 1.54 1.11
N PHE A 68 -16.24 0.97 -0.10
CA PHE A 68 -15.00 0.71 -0.83
C PHE A 68 -14.17 1.99 -1.00
N ASN A 69 -14.77 3.06 -1.54
CA ASN A 69 -14.08 4.34 -1.75
C ASN A 69 -13.61 4.97 -0.44
N ALA A 70 -14.38 4.86 0.64
CA ALA A 70 -13.96 5.34 1.96
C ALA A 70 -12.73 4.58 2.49
N CYS A 71 -12.68 3.26 2.28
CA CYS A 71 -11.52 2.44 2.61
C CYS A 71 -10.28 2.86 1.79
N VAL A 72 -10.43 2.97 0.46
CA VAL A 72 -9.32 3.38 -0.43
C VAL A 72 -8.81 4.77 -0.02
N ALA A 73 -9.71 5.72 0.22
CA ALA A 73 -9.34 7.07 0.66
C ALA A 73 -8.55 7.06 1.99
N LYS A 74 -8.88 6.15 2.91
CA LYS A 74 -8.13 6.01 4.17
C LYS A 74 -6.71 5.50 3.90
N ILE A 75 -6.56 4.47 3.07
CA ILE A 75 -5.24 3.93 2.71
C ILE A 75 -4.41 4.98 1.97
N GLU A 76 -4.99 5.69 1.01
CA GLU A 76 -4.32 6.80 0.31
C GLU A 76 -3.88 7.91 1.27
N SER A 77 -4.69 8.23 2.29
CA SER A 77 -4.28 9.21 3.32
C SER A 77 -3.02 8.77 4.07
N TRP A 78 -2.88 7.47 4.35
CA TRP A 78 -1.69 6.93 4.97
C TRP A 78 -0.49 6.93 4.02
N ALA A 79 -0.70 6.59 2.74
CA ALA A 79 0.33 6.64 1.72
C ALA A 79 0.91 8.05 1.56
N ASN A 80 0.03 9.05 1.43
CA ASN A 80 0.40 10.46 1.32
C ASN A 80 1.18 10.96 2.55
N GLU A 81 0.74 10.59 3.76
CA GLU A 81 1.46 10.93 4.99
C GLU A 81 2.84 10.27 5.01
N SER A 82 2.93 8.99 4.64
CA SER A 82 4.20 8.23 4.61
C SER A 82 5.21 8.86 3.66
N LEU A 83 4.80 9.16 2.42
CA LEU A 83 5.65 9.77 1.41
C LEU A 83 6.10 11.18 1.84
N THR A 84 5.16 11.98 2.38
CA THR A 84 5.47 13.33 2.86
C THR A 84 6.55 13.31 3.95
N ARG A 85 6.39 12.42 4.94
CA ARG A 85 7.36 12.28 6.04
C ARG A 85 8.69 11.70 5.56
N ALA A 86 8.64 10.68 4.70
CA ALA A 86 9.82 10.08 4.09
C ALA A 86 10.67 11.10 3.32
N MET A 87 10.04 11.91 2.46
CA MET A 87 10.74 12.95 1.71
C MET A 87 11.37 14.02 2.62
N ALA A 88 10.68 14.41 3.70
CA ALA A 88 11.20 15.36 4.67
C ALA A 88 12.44 14.81 5.39
N ASP A 89 12.38 13.58 5.89
CA ASP A 89 13.49 12.94 6.61
C ASP A 89 14.67 12.65 5.67
N MET A 90 14.40 12.16 4.45
CA MET A 90 15.45 11.93 3.43
C MET A 90 16.18 13.21 3.07
N LYS A 91 15.48 14.36 3.03
CA LYS A 91 16.09 15.66 2.77
C LYS A 91 16.97 16.14 3.92
N ALA A 92 16.57 15.86 5.17
CA ALA A 92 17.34 16.23 6.36
C ALA A 92 18.50 15.25 6.68
N SER A 93 18.46 14.05 6.10
CA SER A 93 19.37 12.96 6.43
C SER A 93 20.82 13.19 6.01
N THR A 94 21.72 12.92 6.97
CA THR A 94 23.18 12.87 6.82
C THR A 94 23.72 11.43 6.74
N ALA A 95 22.85 10.43 6.54
CA ALA A 95 23.28 9.03 6.43
C ALA A 95 24.18 8.78 5.22
N THR A 96 25.09 7.82 5.34
CA THR A 96 25.94 7.37 4.23
C THR A 96 25.10 6.75 3.12
N PHE A 97 24.11 5.93 3.49
CA PHE A 97 23.18 5.30 2.56
C PHE A 97 21.74 5.48 3.00
N LYS A 98 20.85 5.54 2.01
CA LYS A 98 19.40 5.61 2.18
C LYS A 98 18.78 4.45 1.42
N ILE A 99 17.92 3.69 2.06
CA ILE A 99 17.18 2.58 1.46
C ILE A 99 15.69 2.86 1.63
N VAL A 100 14.93 2.79 0.55
CA VAL A 100 13.47 2.79 0.61
C VAL A 100 13.00 1.34 0.62
N ASN A 101 12.27 0.97 1.66
CA ASN A 101 11.62 -0.32 1.77
C ASN A 101 10.11 -0.14 1.62
N THR A 102 9.52 -0.86 0.68
CA THR A 102 8.09 -0.85 0.39
C THR A 102 7.56 -2.28 0.36
N HIS A 103 6.28 -2.46 0.73
CA HIS A 103 5.65 -3.78 0.69
C HIS A 103 5.51 -4.30 -0.75
N TYR A 104 5.13 -3.42 -1.69
CA TYR A 104 5.00 -3.73 -3.10
C TYR A 104 6.08 -3.04 -3.92
N SER A 105 6.78 -3.80 -4.77
CA SER A 105 7.75 -3.22 -5.68
C SER A 105 7.05 -2.39 -6.76
N PRO A 106 7.41 -1.10 -6.93
CA PRO A 106 6.80 -0.25 -7.95
C PRO A 106 6.91 -0.84 -9.36
N HIS A 107 8.07 -1.38 -9.71
CA HIS A 107 8.34 -1.93 -11.04
C HIS A 107 7.54 -3.19 -11.41
N TYR A 108 6.99 -3.91 -10.42
CA TYR A 108 6.31 -5.18 -10.66
C TYR A 108 4.81 -5.14 -10.35
N HIS A 109 4.37 -4.22 -9.48
CA HIS A 109 3.01 -4.25 -8.94
C HIS A 109 2.20 -3.00 -9.26
N MET A 110 2.84 -1.90 -9.69
CA MET A 110 2.18 -0.63 -9.93
C MET A 110 2.06 -0.34 -11.42
N ASP A 111 0.95 0.28 -11.83
CA ASP A 111 0.86 0.87 -13.16
C ASP A 111 1.87 2.05 -13.31
N PRO A 112 2.16 2.49 -14.55
CA PRO A 112 3.08 3.61 -14.77
C PRO A 112 2.71 4.91 -14.05
N VAL A 113 1.41 5.20 -13.89
CA VAL A 113 0.94 6.44 -13.25
C VAL A 113 1.25 6.41 -11.75
N LYS A 114 1.10 5.25 -11.10
CA LYS A 114 1.43 5.08 -9.68
C LYS A 114 2.93 4.96 -9.45
N MET A 115 3.70 4.45 -10.41
CA MET A 115 5.17 4.44 -10.33
C MET A 115 5.80 5.85 -10.34
N GLU A 116 5.14 6.82 -10.95
CA GLU A 116 5.63 8.22 -11.05
C GLU A 116 5.35 9.08 -9.81
N LYS A 117 4.57 8.58 -8.85
CA LYS A 117 4.25 9.26 -7.59
C LYS A 117 5.37 9.14 -6.56
#